data_AF-A0A3C1XUX4-F1
#
_entry.id   AF-A0A3C1XUX4-F1
#
_cell.length_a   1.000
_cell.length_b   1.000
_cell.length_c   1.000
_cell.angle_alpha   90.00
_cell.angle_beta   90.00
_cell.angle_gamma   90.00
#
_symmetry.space_group_name_H-M   'P 1'
#
loop_
_entity.id
_entity.type
_entity.pdbx_description
1 polymer ?
#
loop_
_entity_poly.entity_id
_entity_poly.type
_entity_poly.pdbx_seq_one_letter_code
_entity_poly.pdbx_strand_id
1 'polypeptide(L)'
;PPGPAVDLRWRNAATALSPITPVGTYLLRAQGGKSGATLVLSTESGLLDVKGQGGTGPRGLNFQGEVAIARTASEADRAALDGLMSTLGRRSGDTVTFSVGKSAR
;
A
#
# COMPACT_ATOMS: atom_id res chain seq x y z
N PRO A 1 25.01 9.20 -8.40
CA PRO A 1 23.99 10.09 -7.79
C PRO A 1 22.60 9.45 -7.86
N PRO A 2 21.81 9.51 -6.76
CA PRO A 2 20.36 9.34 -6.87
C PRO A 2 19.81 10.38 -7.86
N GLY A 3 18.84 9.96 -8.67
CA GLY A 3 18.17 10.81 -9.65
C GLY A 3 17.13 11.74 -9.00
N PRO A 4 16.18 12.28 -9.77
CA PRO A 4 15.10 13.09 -9.20
C PRO A 4 14.18 12.25 -8.29
N ALA A 5 13.63 12.89 -7.26
CA ALA A 5 12.63 12.32 -6.36
C ALA A 5 11.27 12.96 -6.59
N VAL A 6 10.20 12.17 -6.48
CA VAL A 6 8.82 12.63 -6.55
C VAL A 6 8.04 12.00 -5.41
N ASP A 7 7.25 12.82 -4.72
CA ASP A 7 6.33 12.39 -3.69
C ASP A 7 4.90 12.47 -4.24
N LEU A 8 4.21 11.33 -4.28
CA LEU A 8 2.80 11.22 -4.66
C LEU A 8 1.97 10.98 -3.40
N ARG A 9 1.00 11.85 -3.14
CA ARG A 9 0.17 11.78 -1.94
C ARG A 9 -1.28 11.53 -2.28
N TRP A 10 -1.81 10.38 -1.87
CA TRP A 10 -3.21 10.05 -2.03
C TRP A 10 -3.97 10.36 -0.74
N ARG A 11 -4.70 11.48 -0.76
CA ARG A 11 -5.51 11.94 0.37
C ARG A 11 -6.93 11.41 0.26
N ASN A 12 -7.54 11.16 1.41
CA ASN A 12 -8.93 10.71 1.53
C ASN A 12 -9.22 9.50 0.62
N ALA A 13 -8.31 8.52 0.63
CA ALA A 13 -8.45 7.34 -0.19
C ALA A 13 -9.75 6.61 0.18
N ALA A 14 -10.48 6.18 -0.84
CA ALA A 14 -11.76 5.51 -0.74
C ALA A 14 -11.79 4.35 -1.74
N THR A 15 -12.56 3.31 -1.43
CA THR A 15 -12.73 2.14 -2.29
C THR A 15 -14.14 1.62 -2.18
N ALA A 16 -14.69 1.08 -3.26
CA ALA A 16 -16.00 0.43 -3.25
C ALA A 16 -16.02 -0.87 -2.42
N LEU A 17 -14.84 -1.39 -2.05
CA LEU A 17 -14.68 -2.64 -1.30
C LEU A 17 -14.85 -2.47 0.22
N SER A 18 -15.02 -1.24 0.70
CA SER A 18 -15.31 -0.95 2.11
C SER A 18 -16.26 0.23 2.22
N PRO A 19 -17.22 0.22 3.16
CA PRO A 19 -18.06 1.38 3.45
C PRO A 19 -17.29 2.51 4.17
N ILE A 20 -16.09 2.24 4.68
CA ILE A 20 -15.27 3.23 5.37
C ILE A 20 -14.76 4.27 4.37
N THR A 21 -15.11 5.53 4.59
CA THR A 21 -14.69 6.64 3.74
C THR A 21 -14.27 7.85 4.59
N PRO A 22 -12.98 8.24 4.59
CA PRO A 22 -11.83 7.63 3.90
C PRO A 22 -11.23 6.45 4.67
N VAL A 23 -10.57 5.52 3.95
CA VAL A 23 -9.77 4.45 4.56
C VAL A 23 -8.41 4.94 5.05
N GLY A 24 -7.87 6.00 4.44
CA GLY A 24 -6.61 6.60 4.86
C GLY A 24 -6.04 7.65 3.90
N THR A 25 -4.86 8.13 4.25
CA THR A 25 -3.98 8.98 3.44
C THR A 25 -2.61 8.34 3.35
N TYR A 26 -2.09 8.24 2.13
CA TYR A 26 -0.86 7.50 1.85
C TYR A 26 0.14 8.36 1.06
N LEU A 27 1.42 8.12 1.31
CA LEU A 27 2.54 8.76 0.62
C LEU A 27 3.35 7.69 -0.12
N LEU A 28 3.47 7.84 -1.43
CA LEU A 28 4.38 7.07 -2.26
C LEU A 28 5.56 7.97 -2.65
N ARG A 29 6.74 7.64 -2.17
CA ARG A 29 7.99 8.25 -2.61
C ARG A 29 8.61 7.44 -3.74
N ALA A 30 8.86 8.09 -4.86
CA ALA A 30 9.56 7.54 -6.00
C ALA A 30 10.92 8.24 -6.16
N GLN A 31 12.00 7.47 -6.13
CA GLN A 31 13.36 7.97 -6.27
C GLN A 31 13.98 7.39 -7.54
N GLY A 32 14.16 8.23 -8.55
CA GLY A 32 14.77 7.85 -9.83
C GLY A 32 16.25 7.49 -9.69
N GLY A 33 16.73 6.65 -10.61
CA GLY A 33 18.13 6.23 -10.75
C GLY A 33 18.44 5.84 -12.20
N LYS A 34 19.67 5.39 -12.47
CA LYS A 34 20.15 5.15 -13.85
C LYS A 34 19.33 4.11 -14.63
N SER A 35 18.72 3.16 -13.96
CA SER A 35 18.02 2.01 -14.57
C SER A 35 16.58 1.86 -14.09
N GLY A 36 15.98 2.91 -13.53
CA GLY A 36 14.63 2.80 -12.98
C GLY A 36 14.35 3.75 -11.81
N ALA A 37 13.42 3.36 -10.95
CA ALA A 37 13.10 4.11 -9.73
C ALA A 37 12.82 3.16 -8.55
N THR A 38 13.27 3.55 -7.36
CA THR A 38 12.88 2.93 -6.09
C THR A 38 11.57 3.53 -5.62
N LEU A 39 10.68 2.68 -5.10
CA LEU A 39 9.35 3.06 -4.63
C LEU A 39 9.24 2.71 -3.15
N VAL A 40 8.74 3.64 -2.33
CA VAL A 40 8.44 3.42 -0.91
C VAL A 40 7.06 3.98 -0.61
N LEU A 41 6.16 3.15 -0.10
CA LEU A 41 4.80 3.51 0.30
C LEU A 41 4.70 3.50 1.82
N SER A 42 4.08 4.54 2.37
CA SER A 42 3.78 4.65 3.79
C SER A 42 2.40 5.25 4.04
N THR A 43 1.88 5.01 5.22
CA THR A 43 0.63 5.62 5.71
C THR A 43 0.94 6.92 6.45
N GLU A 44 0.22 7.98 6.10
CA GLU A 44 0.23 9.22 6.87
C GLU A 44 -0.86 9.21 7.95
N SER A 45 -2.03 8.68 7.63
CA SER A 45 -3.17 8.53 8.56
C SER A 45 -4.21 7.55 8.01
N GLY A 46 -5.07 7.02 8.86
CA GLY A 46 -6.19 6.17 8.44
C GLY A 46 -6.43 4.97 9.34
N LEU A 47 -7.32 4.10 8.89
CA LEU A 47 -7.66 2.84 9.56
C LEU A 47 -6.89 1.64 8.98
N LEU A 48 -6.11 1.87 7.92
CA LEU A 48 -5.21 0.89 7.33
C LEU A 48 -3.77 1.37 7.43
N ASP A 49 -2.94 0.61 8.14
CA ASP A 49 -1.49 0.76 8.16
C ASP A 49 -0.91 0.05 6.93
N VAL A 50 -0.74 0.81 5.86
CA VAL A 50 -0.10 0.38 4.62
C VAL A 50 1.38 0.77 4.63
N LYS A 51 2.23 -0.23 4.37
CA LYS A 51 3.66 -0.04 4.09
C LYS A 51 4.08 -0.91 2.92
N GLY A 52 5.07 -0.47 2.16
CA GLY A 52 5.61 -1.29 1.09
C GLY A 52 6.80 -0.66 0.41
N GLN A 53 7.52 -1.48 -0.33
CA GLN A 53 8.68 -1.04 -1.08
C GLN A 53 8.86 -1.88 -2.34
N GLY A 54 9.60 -1.31 -3.29
CA GLY A 54 9.97 -2.01 -4.50
C GLY A 54 10.67 -1.09 -5.48
N GLY A 55 10.55 -1.41 -6.75
CA GLY A 55 11.07 -0.57 -7.80
C GLY A 55 10.55 -0.92 -9.17
N THR A 56 10.78 0.00 -10.09
CA THR A 56 10.54 -0.20 -11.51
C THR A 56 11.85 -0.12 -12.27
N GLY A 57 11.96 -0.85 -13.37
CA GLY A 57 13.12 -0.83 -14.26
C GLY A 57 12.83 -1.57 -15.57
N PRO A 58 13.85 -1.92 -16.37
CA PRO A 58 13.69 -2.59 -17.67
C PRO A 58 12.90 -3.91 -17.61
N ARG A 59 12.89 -4.58 -16.46
CA ARG A 59 12.18 -5.85 -16.24
C ARG A 59 10.74 -5.66 -15.73
N GLY A 60 10.29 -4.41 -15.64
CA GLY A 60 8.97 -4.03 -15.14
C GLY A 60 8.97 -3.56 -13.69
N LEU A 61 7.77 -3.46 -13.13
CA LEU A 61 7.51 -3.14 -11.74
C LEU A 61 7.66 -4.40 -10.88
N ASN A 62 8.32 -4.27 -9.73
CA ASN A 62 8.17 -5.16 -8.60
C ASN A 62 7.81 -4.30 -7.38
N PHE A 63 6.81 -4.71 -6.63
CA PHE A 63 6.43 -4.03 -5.41
C PHE A 63 5.89 -5.05 -4.44
N GLN A 64 6.34 -4.98 -3.20
CA GLN A 64 5.84 -5.81 -2.11
C GLN A 64 5.34 -4.90 -1.00
N GLY A 65 4.16 -5.20 -0.49
CA GLY A 65 3.53 -4.41 0.55
C GLY A 65 2.83 -5.27 1.59
N GLU A 66 2.58 -4.63 2.71
CA GLU A 66 1.82 -5.14 3.83
C GLU A 66 0.75 -4.10 4.17
N VAL A 67 -0.47 -4.57 4.36
CA VAL A 67 -1.58 -3.79 4.91
C VAL A 67 -1.96 -4.42 6.23
N ALA A 68 -2.04 -3.64 7.29
CA ALA A 68 -2.61 -4.06 8.56
C ALA A 68 -3.79 -3.16 8.92
N ILE A 69 -4.77 -3.69 9.64
CA ILE A 69 -5.78 -2.82 10.25
C ILE A 69 -5.13 -2.05 11.41
N ALA A 70 -5.28 -0.72 11.41
CA ALA A 70 -4.68 0.14 12.43
C ALA A 70 -5.14 -0.26 13.83
N ARG A 71 -4.25 -0.17 14.82
CA ARG A 71 -4.57 -0.55 16.21
C ARG A 71 -5.70 0.29 16.81
N THR A 72 -5.88 1.51 16.33
CA THR A 72 -6.92 2.46 16.73
C THR A 72 -8.30 2.12 16.18
N ALA A 73 -8.41 1.20 15.22
CA ALA A 73 -9.69 0.79 14.66
C ALA A 73 -10.56 0.10 15.72
N SER A 74 -11.85 0.37 15.71
CA SER A 74 -12.84 -0.35 16.53
C SER A 74 -13.12 -1.75 15.96
N GLU A 75 -13.85 -2.59 16.70
CA GLU A 75 -14.30 -3.88 16.15
C GLU A 75 -15.26 -3.70 14.96
N ALA A 76 -16.11 -2.66 15.00
CA ALA A 76 -16.99 -2.32 13.89
C ALA A 76 -16.19 -1.93 12.63
N ASP A 77 -15.12 -1.14 12.79
CA ASP A 77 -14.22 -0.79 11.68
C ASP A 77 -13.52 -2.03 11.11
N ARG A 78 -13.06 -2.94 11.98
CA ARG A 78 -12.45 -4.21 11.55
C ARG A 78 -13.41 -5.03 10.70
N ALA A 79 -14.66 -5.18 11.15
CA ALA A 79 -15.68 -5.90 10.39
C ALA A 79 -15.98 -5.23 9.05
N ALA A 80 -16.03 -3.89 9.01
CA ALA A 80 -16.25 -3.11 7.78
C ALA A 80 -15.07 -3.15 6.80
N LEU A 81 -13.85 -3.42 7.27
CA LEU A 81 -12.64 -3.59 6.44
C LEU A 81 -12.43 -5.03 5.98
N ASP A 82 -13.16 -5.99 6.55
CA ASP A 82 -12.89 -7.41 6.34
C ASP A 82 -13.00 -7.82 4.86
N GLY A 83 -14.02 -7.31 4.17
CA GLY A 83 -14.22 -7.51 2.73
C GLY A 83 -13.04 -7.00 1.91
N LEU A 84 -12.60 -5.75 2.13
CA LEU A 84 -11.40 -5.20 1.50
C LEU A 84 -10.17 -6.07 1.78
N MET A 85 -9.90 -6.39 3.04
CA MET A 85 -8.72 -7.16 3.45
C MET A 85 -8.70 -8.57 2.82
N SER A 86 -9.86 -9.19 2.60
CA SER A 86 -9.96 -10.49 1.91
C SER A 86 -9.55 -10.45 0.42
N THR A 87 -9.61 -9.27 -0.21
CA THR A 87 -9.35 -9.10 -1.65
C THR A 87 -7.93 -8.63 -1.97
N LEU A 88 -7.20 -8.09 -0.99
CA LEU A 88 -5.91 -7.44 -1.23
C LEU A 88 -4.75 -8.41 -1.49
N GLY A 89 -4.82 -9.64 -0.96
CA GLY A 89 -3.73 -10.60 -1.11
C GLY A 89 -3.77 -11.74 -0.09
N ARG A 90 -2.59 -12.22 0.29
CA ARG A 90 -2.47 -13.33 1.25
C ARG A 90 -2.62 -12.79 2.67
N ARG A 91 -3.71 -13.19 3.32
CA ARG A 91 -4.08 -12.74 4.66
C ARG A 91 -3.56 -13.64 5.77
N SER A 92 -3.19 -13.03 6.88
CA SER A 92 -2.84 -13.67 8.15
C SER A 92 -3.33 -12.78 9.30
N GLY A 93 -4.51 -13.08 9.84
CA GLY A 93 -5.16 -12.23 10.86
C GLY A 93 -5.54 -10.86 10.30
N ASP A 94 -5.16 -9.81 11.01
CA ASP A 94 -5.40 -8.41 10.61
C ASP A 94 -4.38 -7.88 9.60
N THR A 95 -3.47 -8.73 9.13
CA THR A 95 -2.41 -8.35 8.18
C THR A 95 -2.61 -9.06 6.85
N VAL A 96 -2.41 -8.32 5.76
CA VAL A 96 -2.42 -8.83 4.38
C VAL A 96 -1.09 -8.48 3.72
N THR A 97 -0.46 -9.47 3.12
CA THR A 97 0.71 -9.28 2.26
C THR A 97 0.26 -9.29 0.80
N PHE A 98 0.75 -8.34 0.02
CA PHE A 98 0.44 -8.22 -1.40
C PHE A 98 1.69 -7.92 -2.20
N SER A 99 1.64 -8.26 -3.48
CA SER A 99 2.71 -7.97 -4.42
C SER A 99 2.14 -7.51 -5.75
N VAL A 100 2.73 -6.47 -6.34
CA VAL A 100 2.34 -5.94 -7.65
C VAL A 100 3.52 -6.11 -8.61
N GLY A 101 3.22 -6.52 -9.84
CA GLY A 101 4.21 -6.82 -10.86
C GLY A 101 4.51 -8.31 -10.98
N LYS A 102 5.54 -8.66 -11.77
CA LYS A 102 5.90 -10.08 -11.98
C LYS A 102 6.46 -10.66 -10.68
N SER A 103 5.61 -11.39 -9.96
CA SER A 103 6.05 -12.44 -9.05
C SER A 103 6.75 -13.48 -9.91
N ALA A 104 8.04 -13.73 -9.66
CA ALA A 104 8.72 -14.87 -10.26
C ALA A 104 8.02 -16.13 -9.74
N ARG A 105 7.12 -16.68 -10.56
CA ARG A 105 6.70 -18.07 -10.45
C ARG A 105 7.84 -18.96 -10.90
#